data_AF-A0A9E3SU83-F1
#
_entry.id   AF-A0A9E3SU83-F1
#
_cell.length_a   1.000
_cell.length_b   1.000
_cell.length_c   1.000
_cell.angle_alpha   90.00
_cell.angle_beta   90.00
_cell.angle_gamma   90.00
#
_symmetry.space_group_name_H-M   'P 1'
#
loop_
_entity.id
_entity.type
_entity.pdbx_description
1 polymer ?
#
loop_
_entity_poly.entity_id
_entity_poly.type
_entity_poly.pdbx_seq_one_letter_code
_entity_poly.pdbx_strand_id
1 'polypeptide(L)'
;MWPAEEYTRVTFETAKPVRHQFFTVPDPARLVLDLEGVALDAELKSIVAKVSADDPYIRQVRVAINRPGVARVVFDLKSPVKAYVFPLAPAGSYRHRLVLDLYPETPRDPLLALVQPRPDPIGEIARAPVLE
;
A
#
# COMPACT_ATOMS: atom_id res chain seq x y z
N MET A 1 5.95 4.72 -2.06
CA MET A 1 4.64 4.16 -1.68
C MET A 1 3.61 5.23 -1.98
N TRP A 2 2.45 4.83 -2.44
CA TRP A 2 1.35 5.72 -2.78
C TRP A 2 0.08 5.18 -2.11
N PRO A 3 -0.28 5.66 -0.91
CA PRO A 3 -1.54 5.32 -0.28
C PRO A 3 -2.66 6.18 -0.88
N ALA A 4 -3.70 5.54 -1.43
CA ALA A 4 -4.90 6.22 -1.91
C ALA A 4 -6.14 5.37 -1.69
N GLU A 5 -7.30 6.01 -1.66
CA GLU A 5 -8.59 5.35 -1.44
C GLU A 5 -8.93 4.36 -2.57
N GLU A 6 -8.48 4.60 -3.80
CA GLU A 6 -8.75 3.68 -4.92
C GLU A 6 -7.83 2.44 -4.88
N TYR A 7 -6.55 2.64 -4.53
CA TYR A 7 -5.56 1.59 -4.38
C TYR A 7 -4.32 2.08 -3.63
N THR A 8 -3.62 1.18 -2.95
CA THR A 8 -2.26 1.43 -2.48
C THR A 8 -1.26 0.85 -3.48
N ARG A 9 -0.30 1.68 -3.94
CA ARG A 9 0.82 1.23 -4.78
C ARG A 9 2.13 1.19 -4.01
N VAL A 10 2.82 0.07 -4.14
CA VAL A 10 4.17 -0.17 -3.65
C VAL A 10 5.08 -0.45 -4.85
N THR A 11 6.24 0.20 -4.88
CA THR A 11 7.21 0.03 -5.97
C THR A 11 8.56 -0.29 -5.37
N PHE A 12 9.12 -1.42 -5.78
CA PHE A 12 10.49 -1.81 -5.49
C PHE A 12 11.33 -1.49 -6.71
N GLU A 13 12.32 -0.61 -6.56
CA GLU A 13 13.26 -0.29 -7.62
C GLU A 13 14.56 -1.07 -7.40
N THR A 14 15.03 -1.76 -8.44
CA THR A 14 16.17 -2.68 -8.35
C THR A 14 17.13 -2.49 -9.53
N ALA A 15 18.38 -2.88 -9.32
CA ALA A 15 19.40 -2.82 -10.36
C ALA A 15 19.16 -3.83 -11.50
N LYS A 16 18.45 -4.94 -11.24
CA LYS A 16 18.16 -6.02 -12.18
C LYS A 16 16.67 -6.42 -12.09
N PRO A 17 16.08 -7.05 -13.13
CA PRO A 17 14.75 -7.61 -13.03
C PRO A 17 14.64 -8.57 -11.84
N VAL A 18 13.53 -8.50 -11.10
CA VAL A 18 13.29 -9.34 -9.92
C VAL A 18 12.31 -10.45 -10.28
N ARG A 19 12.77 -11.70 -10.14
CA ARG A 19 11.86 -12.84 -10.09
C ARG A 19 11.12 -12.81 -8.77
N HIS A 20 9.82 -13.00 -8.83
CA HIS A 20 8.95 -12.86 -7.66
C HIS A 20 7.84 -13.89 -7.68
N GLN A 21 7.32 -14.19 -6.50
CA GLN A 21 6.11 -14.97 -6.30
C GLN A 21 5.28 -14.25 -5.23
N PHE A 22 3.96 -14.26 -5.36
CA PHE A 22 3.10 -13.69 -4.35
C PHE A 22 1.87 -14.55 -4.12
N PHE A 23 1.31 -14.44 -2.91
CA PHE A 23 0.07 -15.09 -2.53
C PHE A 23 -0.58 -14.33 -1.38
N THR A 24 -1.88 -14.51 -1.20
CA THR A 24 -2.62 -13.97 -0.05
C THR A 24 -2.78 -15.04 1.02
N VAL A 25 -2.85 -14.60 2.28
CA VAL A 25 -3.15 -15.47 3.42
C VAL A 25 -4.33 -14.83 4.17
N PRO A 26 -5.45 -15.54 4.37
CA PRO A 26 -6.55 -15.06 5.19
C PRO A 26 -6.21 -15.13 6.69
N ASP A 27 -7.04 -14.49 7.52
CA ASP A 27 -7.09 -14.66 8.97
C ASP A 27 -5.74 -14.60 9.73
N PRO A 28 -5.15 -13.40 9.93
CA PRO A 28 -5.55 -12.11 9.37
C PRO A 28 -5.10 -11.95 7.92
N ALA A 29 -5.82 -11.11 7.16
CA ALA A 29 -5.53 -10.81 5.76
C ALA A 29 -4.08 -10.29 5.59
N ARG A 30 -3.32 -10.99 4.77
CA ARG A 30 -1.92 -10.69 4.45
C ARG A 30 -1.65 -10.90 2.97
N LEU A 31 -0.80 -10.07 2.40
CA LEU A 31 -0.12 -10.36 1.14
C LEU A 31 1.33 -10.73 1.43
N VAL A 32 1.77 -11.86 0.91
CA VAL A 32 3.16 -12.30 0.98
C VAL A 32 3.79 -12.16 -0.39
N LEU A 33 4.94 -11.48 -0.47
CA LEU A 33 5.72 -11.28 -1.67
C LEU A 33 7.14 -11.81 -1.44
N ASP A 34 7.49 -12.87 -2.15
CA ASP A 34 8.85 -13.42 -2.19
C ASP A 34 9.61 -12.80 -3.36
N LEU A 35 10.81 -12.31 -3.08
CA LEU A 35 11.73 -11.68 -4.02
C LEU A 35 13.00 -12.53 -4.13
N GLU A 36 13.22 -13.15 -5.29
CA GLU A 36 14.38 -13.99 -5.54
C GLU A 36 15.61 -13.16 -5.94
N GLY A 37 16.77 -13.50 -5.38
CA GLY A 37 18.03 -12.81 -5.66
C GLY A 37 18.13 -11.41 -5.06
N VAL A 38 17.17 -11.02 -4.22
CA VAL A 38 17.18 -9.73 -3.51
C VAL A 38 17.73 -9.94 -2.10
N ALA A 39 18.78 -9.19 -1.77
CA ALA A 39 19.36 -9.20 -0.43
C ALA A 39 18.49 -8.40 0.55
N LEU A 40 18.47 -8.83 1.81
CA LEU A 40 17.85 -8.07 2.89
C LEU A 40 18.79 -6.95 3.37
N ASP A 41 18.81 -5.83 2.65
CA ASP A 41 19.63 -4.66 2.96
C ASP A 41 18.85 -3.53 3.65
N ALA A 42 19.52 -2.41 3.91
CA ALA A 42 18.91 -1.24 4.55
C ALA A 42 17.84 -0.58 3.66
N GLU A 43 18.01 -0.62 2.34
CA GLU A 43 17.06 -0.02 1.40
C GLU A 43 15.74 -0.81 1.43
N LEU A 44 15.80 -2.13 1.34
CA LEU A 44 14.61 -2.97 1.44
C LEU A 44 13.95 -2.86 2.83
N LYS A 45 14.73 -2.84 3.91
CA LYS A 45 14.20 -2.64 5.27
C LYS A 45 13.53 -1.27 5.45
N SER A 46 13.99 -0.24 4.72
CA SER A 46 13.40 1.10 4.81
C SER A 46 11.92 1.14 4.42
N ILE A 47 11.43 0.14 3.66
CA ILE A 47 10.02 0.05 3.28
C ILE A 47 9.10 0.00 4.51
N VAL A 48 9.56 -0.60 5.61
CA VAL A 48 8.80 -0.72 6.86
C VAL A 48 8.45 0.66 7.41
N ALA A 49 9.40 1.61 7.30
CA ALA A 49 9.21 2.99 7.77
C ALA A 49 8.40 3.86 6.79
N LYS A 50 8.15 3.40 5.56
CA LYS A 50 7.42 4.15 4.52
C LYS A 50 5.92 3.89 4.54
N VAL A 51 5.44 2.97 5.40
CA VAL A 51 4.00 2.71 5.57
C VAL A 51 3.39 3.91 6.30
N SER A 52 2.44 4.59 5.66
CA SER A 52 1.67 5.64 6.31
C SER A 52 0.68 5.03 7.30
N ALA A 53 0.53 5.65 8.47
CA ALA A 53 -0.52 5.25 9.42
C ALA A 53 -1.93 5.33 8.78
N ASP A 54 -2.10 6.29 7.86
CA ASP A 54 -3.34 6.59 7.15
C ASP A 54 -3.54 5.76 5.86
N ASP A 55 -2.66 4.81 5.56
CA ASP A 55 -2.84 3.92 4.41
C ASP A 55 -4.14 3.12 4.56
N PRO A 56 -5.09 3.17 3.60
CA PRO A 56 -6.40 2.52 3.77
C PRO A 56 -6.31 1.00 3.77
N TYR A 57 -5.24 0.41 3.21
CA TYR A 57 -5.13 -1.02 2.95
C TYR A 57 -4.02 -1.71 3.73
N ILE A 58 -2.88 -1.05 3.94
CA ILE A 58 -1.72 -1.63 4.63
C ILE A 58 -1.74 -1.21 6.10
N ARG A 59 -1.75 -2.18 7.02
CA ARG A 59 -1.58 -1.94 8.45
C ARG A 59 -0.10 -1.80 8.82
N GLN A 60 0.73 -2.71 8.32
CA GLN A 60 2.17 -2.69 8.51
C GLN A 60 2.86 -3.54 7.45
N VAL A 61 4.17 -3.35 7.30
CA VAL A 61 5.01 -4.16 6.42
C VAL A 61 6.12 -4.79 7.25
N ARG A 62 6.40 -6.07 6.98
CA ARG A 62 7.48 -6.82 7.60
C ARG A 62 8.39 -7.36 6.51
N VAL A 63 9.69 -7.42 6.78
CA VAL A 63 10.66 -7.98 5.85
C VAL A 63 11.57 -8.97 6.57
N ALA A 64 11.77 -10.13 5.98
CA ALA A 64 12.65 -11.17 6.51
C ALA A 64 13.32 -11.97 5.37
N ILE A 65 14.36 -12.73 5.70
CA ILE A 65 14.88 -13.77 4.80
C ILE A 65 13.95 -14.99 4.94
N ASN A 66 13.32 -15.42 3.85
CA ASN A 66 12.47 -16.61 3.85
C ASN A 66 13.29 -17.89 3.72
N ARG A 67 14.26 -17.87 2.80
CA ARG A 67 15.22 -18.94 2.53
C ARG A 67 16.47 -18.33 1.87
N PRO A 68 17.62 -19.04 1.79
CA PRO A 68 18.81 -18.52 1.14
C PRO A 68 18.50 -17.94 -0.24
N GLY A 69 18.87 -16.68 -0.47
CA GLY A 69 18.63 -15.98 -1.73
C GLY A 69 17.20 -15.48 -1.96
N VAL A 70 16.30 -15.55 -0.97
CA VAL A 70 14.92 -15.06 -1.09
C VAL A 70 14.53 -14.17 0.09
N ALA A 71 14.34 -12.89 -0.20
CA ALA A 71 13.73 -11.95 0.74
C ALA A 71 12.20 -12.06 0.65
N ARG A 72 11.52 -12.00 1.79
CA ARG A 72 10.07 -12.00 1.88
C ARG A 72 9.59 -10.69 2.48
N VAL A 73 8.69 -10.03 1.78
CA VAL A 73 7.94 -8.87 2.24
C VAL A 73 6.53 -9.34 2.57
N VAL A 74 6.09 -9.08 3.79
CA VAL A 74 4.73 -9.38 4.25
C VAL A 74 4.00 -8.08 4.51
N PHE A 75 2.91 -7.86 3.80
CA PHE A 75 1.99 -6.76 4.02
C PHE A 75 0.85 -7.28 4.89
N ASP A 76 0.76 -6.80 6.12
CA ASP A 76 -0.41 -7.06 6.95
C ASP A 76 -1.50 -6.07 6.54
N LEU A 77 -2.67 -6.59 6.17
CA LEU A 77 -3.70 -5.80 5.53
C LEU A 77 -4.80 -5.41 6.54
N LYS A 78 -5.42 -4.25 6.30
CA LYS A 78 -6.58 -3.76 7.04
C LYS A 78 -7.86 -4.46 6.59
N SER A 79 -7.94 -4.86 5.33
CA SER A 79 -9.06 -5.61 4.71
C SER A 79 -8.53 -6.56 3.62
N PRO A 80 -9.35 -7.51 3.14
CA PRO A 80 -9.06 -8.24 1.90
C PRO A 80 -8.84 -7.29 0.71
N VAL A 81 -7.92 -7.65 -0.18
CA VAL A 81 -7.54 -6.86 -1.36
C VAL A 81 -7.32 -7.76 -2.57
N LYS A 82 -7.61 -7.22 -3.75
CA LYS A 82 -7.17 -7.78 -5.02
C LYS A 82 -5.79 -7.19 -5.37
N ALA A 83 -4.79 -8.05 -5.42
CA ALA A 83 -3.41 -7.64 -5.69
C ALA A 83 -3.00 -7.86 -7.15
N TYR A 84 -2.31 -6.88 -7.72
CA TYR A 84 -1.65 -6.98 -9.02
C TYR A 84 -0.16 -6.75 -8.86
N VAL A 85 0.66 -7.71 -9.29
CA VAL A 85 2.12 -7.63 -9.22
C VAL A 85 2.69 -7.76 -10.62
N PHE A 86 3.46 -6.75 -11.06
CA PHE A 86 4.01 -6.74 -12.41
C PHE A 86 5.35 -5.99 -12.48
N PRO A 87 6.30 -6.47 -13.33
CA PRO A 87 7.56 -5.78 -13.55
C PRO A 87 7.39 -4.64 -14.56
N LEU A 88 8.21 -3.60 -14.41
CA LEU A 88 8.42 -2.56 -15.41
C LEU A 88 9.90 -2.52 -15.81
N ALA A 89 10.15 -2.42 -17.11
CA ALA A 89 11.49 -2.17 -17.65
C ALA A 89 11.99 -0.77 -17.25
N PRO A 90 13.31 -0.53 -17.30
CA PRO A 90 13.88 0.79 -17.06
C PRO A 90 13.33 1.81 -18.05
N ALA A 91 13.06 3.03 -17.58
CA ALA A 91 12.55 4.12 -18.38
C ALA A 91 12.94 5.47 -17.76
N GLY A 92 13.54 6.36 -18.55
CA GLY A 92 14.09 7.63 -18.05
C GLY A 92 15.16 7.37 -16.99
N SER A 93 15.01 8.01 -15.82
CA SER A 93 15.91 7.83 -14.67
C SER A 93 15.59 6.62 -13.80
N TYR A 94 14.48 5.92 -14.04
CA TYR A 94 14.07 4.78 -13.23
C TYR A 94 14.69 3.48 -13.73
N ARG A 95 15.22 2.68 -12.79
CA ARG A 95 15.75 1.33 -13.05
C ARG A 95 14.61 0.30 -13.20
N HIS A 96 14.93 -0.98 -13.10
CA HIS A 96 13.93 -2.04 -13.07
C HIS A 96 13.01 -1.83 -11.86
N ARG A 97 11.70 -2.02 -12.07
CA ARG A 97 10.72 -1.88 -11.00
C ARG A 97 9.85 -3.11 -10.90
N LEU A 98 9.52 -3.50 -9.68
CA LEU A 98 8.42 -4.39 -9.38
C LEU A 98 7.31 -3.57 -8.73
N VAL A 99 6.16 -3.51 -9.39
CA VAL A 99 4.99 -2.76 -8.92
C VAL A 99 4.00 -3.72 -8.30
N LEU A 100 3.50 -3.37 -7.13
CA LEU A 100 2.41 -4.02 -6.42
C LEU A 100 1.29 -2.99 -6.24
N ASP A 101 0.12 -3.27 -6.80
CA ASP A 101 -1.10 -2.51 -6.57
C ASP A 101 -2.07 -3.34 -5.73
N LEU A 102 -2.61 -2.72 -4.67
CA LEU A 102 -3.60 -3.31 -3.77
C LEU A 102 -4.92 -2.57 -3.94
N TYR A 103 -5.88 -3.20 -4.60
CA TYR A 103 -7.24 -2.69 -4.73
C TYR A 103 -8.14 -3.32 -3.67
N PRO A 104 -9.12 -2.59 -3.12
CA PRO A 104 -10.11 -3.20 -2.23
C PRO A 104 -10.86 -4.31 -2.97
N GLU A 105 -11.11 -5.45 -2.33
CA GLU A 105 -12.02 -6.45 -2.90
C GLU A 105 -13.44 -5.91 -3.06
N THR A 106 -13.86 -5.08 -2.12
CA THR A 106 -15.13 -4.34 -2.17
C THR A 106 -14.82 -2.85 -2.20
N PRO A 107 -14.85 -2.20 -3.38
CA PRO A 107 -14.63 -0.77 -3.50
C PRO A 107 -15.63 0.03 -2.67
N ARG A 108 -15.18 1.17 -2.13
CA ARG A 108 -16.10 2.13 -1.53
C ARG A 108 -17.02 2.69 -2.61
N ASP A 109 -18.30 2.79 -2.30
CA ASP A 109 -19.27 3.40 -3.22
C ASP A 109 -19.05 4.93 -3.25
N PRO A 110 -18.67 5.51 -4.40
CA PRO A 110 -18.43 6.94 -4.52
C PRO A 110 -19.70 7.78 -4.31
N LEU A 111 -20.90 7.22 -4.56
CA LEU A 111 -22.16 7.94 -4.37
C LEU A 111 -22.53 8.05 -2.90
N LEU A 112 -22.19 7.05 -2.09
CA LEU A 112 -22.37 7.10 -0.63
C LEU A 112 -21.60 8.26 0.00
N ALA A 113 -20.46 8.66 -0.57
CA ALA A 113 -19.71 9.83 -0.11
C ALA A 113 -20.44 11.16 -0.34
N LEU A 114 -21.37 11.22 -1.31
CA LEU A 114 -22.18 12.41 -1.59
C LEU A 114 -23.37 12.55 -0.63
N VAL A 115 -23.79 11.46 0.01
CA VAL A 115 -24.92 11.45 0.96
C VAL A 115 -24.49 11.87 2.38
N GLN A 116 -23.20 11.73 2.70
CA GLN A 116 -22.65 12.15 4.00
C GLN A 116 -22.85 13.66 4.18
N PRO A 117 -23.46 14.11 5.30
CA PRO A 117 -23.66 15.53 5.55
C PRO A 117 -22.29 16.23 5.57
N ARG A 118 -22.10 17.14 4.62
CA ARG A 118 -20.92 18.00 4.59
C ARG A 118 -21.03 18.97 5.78
N PRO A 119 -19.94 19.24 6.54
CA PRO A 119 -19.98 20.28 7.55
C PRO A 119 -20.46 21.57 6.88
N ASP A 120 -21.47 22.21 7.47
CA ASP A 120 -22.07 23.45 7.00
C ASP A 120 -21.42 24.60 7.77
N PRO A 121 -20.30 25.16 7.27
CA PRO A 121 -19.54 26.15 8.02
C PRO A 121 -20.36 27.43 8.15
N ILE A 122 -21.22 27.72 7.18
CA ILE A 122 -22.09 28.89 7.16
C ILE A 122 -23.19 28.74 8.22
N GLY A 123 -23.80 27.55 8.29
CA GLY A 123 -24.78 27.21 9.33
C GLY A 123 -24.20 27.20 10.74
N GLU A 124 -22.95 26.78 10.91
CA GLU A 124 -22.24 26.83 12.21
C GLU A 124 -21.91 28.26 12.63
N ILE A 125 -21.43 29.11 11.70
CA ILE A 125 -21.17 30.53 11.97
C ILE A 125 -22.46 31.25 12.32
N ALA A 126 -23.57 30.95 11.63
CA ALA A 126 -24.88 31.55 11.91
C ALA A 126 -25.46 31.14 13.28
N ARG A 127 -24.96 30.05 13.88
CA ARG A 127 -25.35 29.55 15.20
C ARG A 127 -24.35 29.89 16.30
N ALA A 128 -23.22 30.50 15.95
CA ALA A 128 -22.21 30.91 16.92
C ALA A 128 -22.77 32.07 17.79
N PRO A 129 -22.67 31.99 19.13
CA PRO A 129 -23.11 33.07 19.99
C PRO A 129 -22.25 34.30 19.73
N VAL A 130 -22.90 35.46 19.56
CA VAL A 130 -22.20 36.75 19.53
C VAL A 130 -21.63 36.99 20.92
N LEU A 131 -20.31 37.12 21.02
CA LEU A 131 -19.64 37.52 22.25
C LEU A 131 -20.01 38.99 22.52
N GLU A 132 -20.74 39.24 23.62
CA GLU A 132 -20.99 40.59 24.16
C GLU A 132 -19.73 41.20 24.79
#